data_AF-A0ABD2WU55-F1
#
_entry.id   AF-A0ABD2WU55-F1
#
_cell.length_a   1.000
_cell.length_b   1.000
_cell.length_c   1.000
_cell.angle_alpha   90.00
_cell.angle_beta   90.00
_cell.angle_gamma   90.00
#
_symmetry.space_group_name_H-M   'P 1'
#
loop_
_entity.id
_entity.type
_entity.pdbx_description
1 polymer ?
#
loop_
_entity_poly.entity_id
_entity_poly.type
_entity_poly.pdbx_seq_one_letter_code
_entity_poly.pdbx_strand_id
1 'polypeptide(L)'
;MTTAKSKAPLSSASAKTLTNMWCFLVVISLIVVSSDADSGSFIDDHHRHCSHRHPRAHEVVHGVHVEPAHIVKKRSINQQLRILLHYDDSVYRLDDRKFELINNTILPEAVHFWERALMVRETRGTIRLNRKCESTQVFVKDNLTHCIDTCKSETMCGEVVVPEEHLDACRICNKAGLNCRVEPGSVPGSGIDGADFVFYVSAMSTERCKKGLTVAYAAHCQQEAALDRPIAGHANLCPESISTKSQELETLLSTVKHEILHALGFSASRVPEEPRPASRLSTKRCKRTSGASRRSAR
;
A
#
# COMPACT_ATOMS: atom_id res chain seq x y z
N MET A 1 -91.80 22.05 18.56
CA MET A 1 -91.76 20.58 18.68
C MET A 1 -90.60 20.22 19.59
N THR A 2 -90.92 19.45 20.64
CA THR A 2 -90.05 18.53 21.42
C THR A 2 -88.78 19.10 22.05
N THR A 3 -88.78 19.48 23.35
CA THR A 3 -88.48 18.65 24.55
C THR A 3 -87.04 18.13 24.60
N ALA A 4 -86.25 18.11 25.68
CA ALA A 4 -86.36 18.59 27.06
C ALA A 4 -85.03 18.25 27.79
N LYS A 5 -84.72 19.01 28.86
CA LYS A 5 -84.01 18.67 30.12
C LYS A 5 -82.51 18.28 30.07
N SER A 6 -81.55 19.03 30.67
CA SER A 6 -81.33 19.41 32.11
C SER A 6 -80.84 18.21 32.94
N LYS A 7 -79.82 18.22 33.84
CA LYS A 7 -78.93 19.18 34.56
C LYS A 7 -77.80 18.29 35.19
N ALA A 8 -76.50 18.61 35.18
CA ALA A 8 -75.74 19.46 36.14
C ALA A 8 -75.51 18.81 37.55
N PRO A 9 -74.60 19.27 38.45
CA PRO A 9 -73.26 19.92 38.30
C PRO A 9 -72.25 19.66 39.49
N LEU A 10 -71.20 20.51 39.56
CA LEU A 10 -70.35 20.93 40.73
C LEU A 10 -69.09 20.09 41.03
N SER A 11 -67.93 20.65 41.42
CA SER A 11 -67.50 22.02 41.75
C SER A 11 -65.96 22.15 41.76
N SER A 12 -65.49 23.38 41.53
CA SER A 12 -64.12 23.91 41.65
C SER A 12 -63.64 24.20 43.08
N ALA A 13 -62.31 24.21 43.31
CA ALA A 13 -61.52 25.19 44.11
C ALA A 13 -60.03 24.78 44.07
N SER A 14 -59.08 25.48 43.42
CA SER A 14 -58.35 26.72 43.81
C SER A 14 -57.69 26.62 45.21
N ALA A 15 -56.41 26.31 45.33
CA ALA A 15 -55.19 27.13 45.17
C ALA A 15 -54.62 27.61 46.52
N LYS A 16 -53.32 27.37 46.76
CA LYS A 16 -52.38 28.28 47.48
C LYS A 16 -50.93 27.73 47.45
N THR A 17 -50.04 28.70 47.30
CA THR A 17 -48.61 28.69 46.95
C THR A 17 -47.68 28.78 48.18
N LEU A 18 -46.36 28.75 47.92
CA LEU A 18 -45.19 29.13 48.78
C LEU A 18 -44.63 27.95 49.62
N THR A 19 -43.34 27.64 49.71
CA THR A 19 -42.08 28.38 49.44
C THR A 19 -40.89 27.39 49.46
N ASN A 20 -39.83 27.70 48.69
CA ASN A 20 -38.50 27.09 48.78
C ASN A 20 -37.86 27.25 50.17
N MET A 21 -36.93 26.34 50.54
CA MET A 21 -35.51 26.66 50.84
C MET A 21 -34.88 25.73 51.90
N TRP A 22 -33.91 24.92 51.42
CA TRP A 22 -32.62 24.58 52.05
C TRP A 22 -32.48 23.55 53.19
N CYS A 23 -31.51 22.65 52.92
CA CYS A 23 -30.42 22.21 53.79
C CYS A 23 -30.54 20.91 54.60
N PHE A 24 -29.62 19.98 54.24
CA PHE A 24 -28.72 19.17 55.08
C PHE A 24 -29.38 18.18 56.09
N LEU A 25 -28.91 16.96 56.37
CA LEU A 25 -27.84 16.03 55.97
C LEU A 25 -28.06 14.76 56.85
N VAL A 26 -27.50 13.60 56.45
CA VAL A 26 -27.29 12.35 57.25
C VAL A 26 -28.59 11.55 57.58
N VAL A 27 -28.75 10.22 57.45
CA VAL A 27 -27.87 9.07 57.69
C VAL A 27 -28.37 7.83 56.89
N ILE A 28 -27.47 7.24 56.10
CA ILE A 28 -27.18 5.81 55.87
C ILE A 28 -28.29 4.77 56.17
N SER A 29 -28.70 4.02 55.14
CA SER A 29 -28.94 2.56 55.26
C SER A 29 -28.93 1.86 53.88
N LEU A 30 -27.79 1.23 53.60
CA LEU A 30 -27.60 -0.08 52.95
C LEU A 30 -28.71 -0.59 52.03
N ILE A 31 -28.56 -0.37 50.71
CA ILE A 31 -29.04 -1.33 49.70
C ILE A 31 -27.92 -1.56 48.69
N VAL A 32 -27.68 -2.84 48.46
CA VAL A 32 -26.66 -3.51 47.65
C VAL A 32 -26.60 -2.94 46.23
N VAL A 33 -25.43 -2.43 45.81
CA VAL A 33 -25.14 -2.15 44.39
C VAL A 33 -24.71 -3.45 43.74
N SER A 34 -25.63 -4.08 43.01
CA SER A 34 -25.32 -5.12 42.04
C SER A 34 -24.84 -4.45 40.75
N SER A 35 -23.55 -4.61 40.44
CA SER A 35 -22.94 -4.56 39.10
C SER A 35 -23.61 -3.66 38.05
N ASP A 36 -23.26 -2.37 38.03
CA ASP A 36 -23.24 -1.61 36.78
C ASP A 36 -22.04 -2.07 35.97
N ALA A 37 -22.21 -3.19 35.25
CA ALA A 37 -21.42 -3.43 34.06
C ALA A 37 -21.88 -2.39 33.03
N ASP A 38 -21.17 -1.26 33.01
CA ASP A 38 -21.22 -0.27 31.96
C ASP A 38 -21.18 -1.02 30.62
N SER A 39 -22.34 -1.08 29.98
CA SER A 39 -22.48 -1.60 28.63
C SER A 39 -21.97 -0.51 27.72
N GLY A 40 -20.65 -0.32 27.77
CA GLY A 40 -19.89 0.27 26.69
C GLY A 40 -20.26 -0.53 25.45
N SER A 41 -21.09 0.06 24.60
CA SER A 41 -21.32 -0.41 23.26
C SER A 41 -19.93 -0.55 22.63
N PHE A 42 -19.48 -1.79 22.52
CA PHE A 42 -18.34 -2.15 21.70
C PHE A 42 -18.66 -1.61 20.30
N ILE A 43 -18.01 -0.50 19.94
CA ILE A 43 -17.75 -0.21 18.54
C ILE A 43 -16.89 -1.39 18.11
N ASP A 44 -17.51 -2.37 17.46
CA ASP A 44 -16.82 -3.41 16.72
C ASP A 44 -16.09 -2.68 15.59
N ASP A 45 -14.90 -2.21 15.93
CA ASP A 45 -13.91 -1.78 14.99
C ASP A 45 -13.52 -3.02 14.18
N HIS A 46 -14.30 -3.25 13.12
CA HIS A 46 -13.89 -4.04 11.97
C HIS A 46 -12.71 -3.32 11.30
N HIS A 47 -11.59 -3.17 12.03
CA HIS A 47 -10.27 -3.20 11.47
C HIS A 47 -10.16 -4.52 10.72
N ARG A 48 -10.61 -4.50 9.45
CA ARG A 48 -10.26 -5.50 8.44
C ARG A 48 -8.76 -5.67 8.56
N HIS A 49 -8.34 -6.74 9.21
CA HIS A 49 -6.93 -7.03 9.42
C HIS A 49 -6.30 -7.12 8.04
N CYS A 50 -5.55 -6.08 7.68
CA CYS A 50 -4.88 -6.04 6.40
C CYS A 50 -3.80 -7.12 6.43
N SER A 51 -4.05 -8.22 5.72
CA SER A 51 -3.07 -9.28 5.53
C SER A 51 -2.12 -8.87 4.40
N HIS A 52 -1.31 -7.84 4.67
CA HIS A 52 -0.36 -7.35 3.69
C HIS A 52 0.74 -8.39 3.45
N ARG A 53 0.88 -8.81 2.20
CA ARG A 53 1.94 -9.72 1.78
C ARG A 53 3.03 -8.93 1.05
N HIS A 54 4.16 -8.73 1.71
CA HIS A 54 5.33 -8.10 1.11
C HIS A 54 5.76 -8.84 -0.17
N PRO A 55 6.23 -8.10 -1.20
CA PRO A 55 6.82 -8.71 -2.36
C PRO A 55 8.05 -9.50 -1.91
N ARG A 56 8.23 -10.69 -2.50
CA ARG A 56 9.41 -11.52 -2.27
C ARG A 56 10.62 -10.86 -2.95
N ALA A 57 11.83 -11.18 -2.48
CA ALA A 57 13.06 -10.60 -3.05
C ALA A 57 13.22 -10.82 -4.57
N HIS A 58 12.63 -11.88 -5.15
CA HIS A 58 12.66 -12.14 -6.60
C HIS A 58 11.48 -11.51 -7.37
N GLU A 59 10.51 -10.92 -6.66
CA GLU A 59 9.39 -10.19 -7.26
C GLU A 59 9.76 -8.70 -7.47
N VAL A 60 10.78 -8.20 -6.77
CA VAL A 60 11.29 -6.83 -6.90
C VAL A 60 12.54 -6.79 -7.77
N VAL A 61 12.53 -5.95 -8.80
CA VAL A 61 13.70 -5.66 -9.62
C VAL A 61 14.44 -4.46 -9.02
N HIS A 62 15.68 -4.69 -8.61
CA HIS A 62 16.53 -3.65 -8.05
C HIS A 62 17.48 -3.07 -9.11
N GLY A 63 18.03 -1.90 -8.82
CA GLY A 63 19.11 -1.32 -9.61
C GLY A 63 18.63 -0.65 -10.90
N VAL A 64 17.43 -0.08 -10.92
CA VAL A 64 17.00 0.72 -12.06
C VAL A 64 17.85 1.98 -12.13
N HIS A 65 18.56 2.16 -13.24
CA HIS A 65 19.43 3.30 -13.43
C HIS A 65 18.63 4.46 -14.02
N VAL A 66 18.38 5.47 -13.20
CA VAL A 66 17.77 6.73 -13.68
C VAL A 66 18.83 7.80 -13.77
N GLU A 67 19.55 8.03 -12.66
CA GLU A 67 20.64 9.00 -12.59
C GLU A 67 21.75 8.53 -11.64
N PRO A 68 22.99 9.02 -11.79
CA PRO A 68 24.08 8.69 -10.88
C PRO A 68 23.82 9.12 -9.42
N ALA A 69 24.10 8.22 -8.47
CA ALA A 69 23.84 8.44 -7.05
C ALA A 69 24.49 9.71 -6.48
N HIS A 70 25.69 10.06 -6.94
CA HIS A 70 26.41 11.25 -6.47
C HIS A 70 25.73 12.57 -6.87
N ILE A 71 24.90 12.57 -7.92
CA ILE A 71 24.11 13.72 -8.36
C ILE A 71 22.83 13.79 -7.53
N VAL A 72 22.07 12.70 -7.48
CA VAL A 72 20.76 12.67 -6.83
C VAL A 72 20.87 12.92 -5.32
N LYS A 73 21.88 12.34 -4.65
CA LYS A 73 22.07 12.50 -3.19
C LYS A 73 22.36 13.94 -2.77
N LYS A 74 22.91 14.78 -3.67
CA LYS A 74 23.20 16.20 -3.41
C LYS A 74 21.99 17.11 -3.62
N ARG A 75 20.88 16.61 -4.19
CA ARG A 75 19.68 17.41 -4.42
C ARG A 75 18.92 17.64 -3.12
N SER A 76 18.38 18.85 -3.01
CA SER A 76 17.41 19.21 -2.00
C SER A 76 16.10 18.45 -2.21
N ILE A 77 15.40 18.19 -1.10
CA ILE A 77 14.03 17.68 -1.12
C ILE A 77 13.12 18.90 -1.27
N ASN A 78 12.68 19.21 -2.50
CA ASN A 78 12.10 20.51 -2.83
C ASN A 78 10.83 20.44 -3.70
N GLN A 79 10.35 19.25 -4.05
CA GLN A 79 9.11 19.09 -4.79
C GLN A 79 8.21 18.02 -4.18
N GLN A 80 6.92 18.13 -4.47
CA GLN A 80 5.93 17.08 -4.20
C GLN A 80 6.21 15.85 -5.06
N LEU A 81 5.83 14.68 -4.54
CA LEU A 81 5.89 13.44 -5.31
C LEU A 81 4.97 13.54 -6.54
N ARG A 82 5.46 13.12 -7.70
CA ARG A 82 4.64 13.01 -8.94
C ARG A 82 4.41 11.54 -9.26
N ILE A 83 3.15 11.11 -9.26
CA ILE A 83 2.75 9.73 -9.53
C ILE A 83 2.10 9.64 -10.90
N LEU A 84 2.69 8.86 -11.81
CA LEU A 84 2.05 8.52 -13.08
C LEU A 84 1.18 7.27 -12.90
N LEU A 85 -0.12 7.40 -13.18
CA LEU A 85 -1.04 6.27 -13.24
C LEU A 85 -1.00 5.60 -14.62
N HIS A 86 -0.90 4.26 -14.63
CA HIS A 86 -1.05 3.45 -15.83
C HIS A 86 -2.10 2.37 -15.58
N TYR A 87 -3.15 2.35 -16.40
CA TYR A 87 -4.27 1.42 -16.25
C TYR A 87 -4.12 0.22 -17.19
N ASP A 88 -4.27 -0.97 -16.63
CA ASP A 88 -4.41 -2.20 -17.40
C ASP A 88 -5.84 -2.34 -17.96
N ASP A 89 -5.98 -3.07 -19.07
CA ASP A 89 -7.25 -3.35 -19.73
C ASP A 89 -8.33 -3.92 -18.80
N SER A 90 -7.93 -4.64 -17.75
CA SER A 90 -8.84 -5.14 -16.72
C SER A 90 -9.63 -4.05 -16.01
N VAL A 91 -9.09 -2.84 -15.87
CA VAL A 91 -9.79 -1.72 -15.23
C VAL A 91 -10.95 -1.23 -16.11
N TYR A 92 -10.74 -1.17 -17.43
CA TYR A 92 -11.78 -0.78 -18.40
C TYR A 92 -12.87 -1.85 -18.58
N ARG A 93 -12.63 -3.08 -18.14
CA ARG A 93 -13.62 -4.18 -18.15
C ARG A 93 -14.52 -4.22 -16.91
N LEU A 94 -14.32 -3.33 -15.95
CA LEU A 94 -15.21 -3.20 -14.80
C LEU A 94 -16.58 -2.66 -15.21
N ASP A 95 -17.59 -2.92 -14.38
CA ASP A 95 -18.91 -2.30 -14.52
C ASP A 95 -18.79 -0.76 -14.57
N ASP A 96 -19.55 -0.08 -15.43
CA ASP A 96 -19.44 1.37 -15.66
C ASP A 96 -19.41 2.18 -14.36
N ARG A 97 -20.30 1.86 -13.41
CA ARG A 97 -20.35 2.53 -12.09
C ARG A 97 -19.08 2.32 -11.26
N LYS A 98 -18.47 1.14 -11.32
CA LYS A 98 -17.22 0.85 -10.60
C LYS A 98 -16.04 1.52 -11.29
N PHE A 99 -16.02 1.49 -12.62
CA PHE A 99 -15.00 2.17 -13.42
C PHE A 99 -15.01 3.67 -13.16
N GLU A 100 -16.17 4.34 -13.27
CA GLU A 100 -16.32 5.77 -12.98
C GLU A 100 -15.87 6.11 -11.55
N LEU A 101 -16.29 5.29 -10.58
CA LEU A 101 -15.90 5.47 -9.18
C LEU A 101 -14.38 5.41 -9.00
N ILE A 102 -13.72 4.42 -9.60
CA ILE A 102 -12.28 4.20 -9.46
C ILE A 102 -11.49 5.28 -10.20
N ASN A 103 -11.84 5.52 -11.47
CA ASN A 103 -11.11 6.39 -12.37
C ASN A 103 -11.28 7.88 -12.02
N ASN A 104 -12.49 8.29 -11.61
CA ASN A 104 -12.79 9.71 -11.42
C ASN A 104 -12.73 10.15 -9.95
N THR A 105 -12.85 9.22 -9.00
CA THR A 105 -12.92 9.56 -7.57
C THR A 105 -11.78 8.92 -6.78
N ILE A 106 -11.78 7.59 -6.65
CA ILE A 106 -10.93 6.90 -5.66
C ILE A 106 -9.44 7.07 -5.97
N LEU A 107 -8.99 6.75 -7.18
CA LEU A 107 -7.56 6.81 -7.51
C LEU A 107 -7.03 8.24 -7.57
N PRO A 108 -7.69 9.20 -8.25
CA PRO A 108 -7.24 10.59 -8.24
C PRO A 108 -7.14 11.15 -6.82
N GLU A 109 -8.12 10.88 -5.97
CA GLU A 109 -8.12 11.39 -4.59
C GLU A 109 -7.02 10.74 -3.73
N ALA A 110 -6.83 9.42 -3.85
CA ALA A 110 -5.79 8.71 -3.12
C ALA A 110 -4.38 9.11 -3.58
N VAL A 111 -4.16 9.30 -4.89
CA VAL A 111 -2.90 9.79 -5.45
C VAL A 111 -2.63 11.22 -4.98
N HIS A 112 -3.59 12.12 -5.15
CA HIS A 112 -3.45 13.53 -4.76
C HIS A 112 -3.18 13.71 -3.25
N PHE A 113 -3.66 12.79 -2.43
CA PHE A 113 -3.30 12.75 -1.01
C PHE A 113 -1.78 12.51 -0.83
N TRP A 114 -1.22 11.49 -1.49
CA TRP A 114 0.20 11.14 -1.35
C TRP A 114 1.14 12.12 -2.04
N GLU A 115 0.75 12.68 -3.19
CA GLU A 115 1.52 13.72 -3.88
C GLU A 115 1.73 14.94 -2.97
N ARG A 116 0.69 15.37 -2.26
CA ARG A 116 0.78 16.48 -1.30
C ARG A 116 1.45 16.12 0.02
N ALA A 117 1.33 14.87 0.46
CA ALA A 117 1.88 14.43 1.74
C ALA A 117 3.39 14.23 1.72
N LEU A 118 3.98 13.93 0.55
CA LEU A 118 5.38 13.54 0.43
C LEU A 118 6.18 14.52 -0.41
N MET A 119 7.27 15.01 0.17
CA MET A 119 8.29 15.77 -0.54
C MET A 119 9.45 14.86 -0.92
N VAL A 120 9.89 14.91 -2.17
CA VAL A 120 10.94 14.03 -2.70
C VAL A 120 12.08 14.82 -3.35
N ARG A 121 13.21 14.12 -3.55
CA ARG A 121 14.25 14.58 -4.47
C ARG A 121 13.77 14.34 -5.88
N GLU A 122 13.83 15.38 -6.70
CA GLU A 122 13.37 15.31 -8.08
C GLU A 122 14.12 14.27 -8.91
N THR A 123 13.36 13.44 -9.61
CA THR A 123 13.84 12.62 -10.71
C THR A 123 13.82 13.47 -11.98
N ARG A 124 15.01 13.80 -12.50
CA ARG A 124 15.15 14.57 -13.75
C ARG A 124 15.39 13.67 -14.95
N GLY A 125 16.00 12.51 -14.74
CA GLY A 125 16.21 11.52 -15.79
C GLY A 125 14.92 10.82 -16.18
N THR A 126 14.86 10.36 -17.43
CA THR A 126 13.79 9.49 -17.92
C THR A 126 13.82 8.15 -17.19
N ILE A 127 12.70 7.76 -16.59
CA ILE A 127 12.56 6.45 -15.95
C ILE A 127 12.41 5.39 -17.05
N ARG A 128 13.37 4.46 -17.13
CA ARG A 128 13.26 3.23 -17.93
C ARG A 128 13.36 2.03 -16.99
N LEU A 129 12.33 1.20 -16.96
CA LEU A 129 12.24 0.07 -16.07
C LEU A 129 13.12 -1.09 -16.58
N ASN A 130 13.80 -1.77 -15.68
CA ASN A 130 14.64 -2.91 -16.04
C ASN A 130 13.75 -4.08 -16.44
N ARG A 131 14.13 -4.81 -17.50
CA ARG A 131 13.46 -6.07 -17.86
C ARG A 131 13.71 -7.13 -16.79
N LYS A 132 12.73 -8.00 -16.60
CA LYS A 132 12.85 -9.15 -15.70
C LYS A 132 13.77 -10.20 -16.32
N CYS A 133 14.67 -10.77 -15.53
CA CYS A 133 15.52 -11.87 -15.97
C CYS A 133 14.81 -13.22 -15.81
N GLU A 134 15.17 -14.21 -16.63
CA GLU A 134 14.66 -15.58 -16.46
C GLU A 134 15.19 -16.20 -15.16
N SER A 135 16.47 -15.95 -14.86
CA SER A 135 17.10 -16.29 -13.59
C SER A 135 16.85 -15.21 -12.53
N THR A 136 16.76 -15.62 -11.27
CA THR A 136 16.74 -14.69 -10.12
C THR A 136 18.11 -14.09 -9.83
N GLN A 137 19.18 -14.69 -10.35
CA GLN A 137 20.54 -14.18 -10.22
C GLN A 137 20.84 -13.20 -11.36
N VAL A 138 21.47 -12.09 -11.00
CA VAL A 138 21.85 -11.02 -11.93
C VAL A 138 23.29 -10.60 -11.69
N PHE A 139 23.94 -10.08 -12.73
CA PHE A 139 25.24 -9.43 -12.61
C PHE A 139 25.06 -7.91 -12.60
N VAL A 140 25.82 -7.22 -11.75
CA VAL A 140 25.87 -5.76 -11.74
C VAL A 140 27.23 -5.35 -12.28
N LYS A 141 27.23 -4.65 -13.41
CA LYS A 141 28.44 -4.14 -14.07
C LYS A 141 28.19 -2.71 -14.53
N ASP A 142 29.13 -1.81 -14.25
CA ASP A 142 29.01 -0.38 -14.59
C ASP A 142 27.72 0.27 -14.05
N ASN A 143 27.29 -0.15 -12.84
CA ASN A 143 26.02 0.24 -12.20
C ASN A 143 24.74 -0.15 -12.97
N LEU A 144 24.85 -1.06 -13.94
CA LEU A 144 23.73 -1.60 -14.71
C LEU A 144 23.54 -3.08 -14.39
N THR A 145 22.28 -3.47 -14.23
CA THR A 145 21.87 -4.86 -14.02
C THR A 145 21.86 -5.61 -15.35
N HIS A 146 22.45 -6.80 -15.37
CA HIS A 146 22.52 -7.69 -16.52
C HIS A 146 21.98 -9.07 -16.15
N CYS A 147 21.12 -9.61 -17.00
CA CYS A 147 20.59 -10.96 -16.88
C CYS A 147 21.62 -12.02 -17.28
N ILE A 148 21.44 -13.24 -16.78
CA ILE A 148 22.23 -14.39 -17.21
C ILE A 148 21.61 -14.95 -18.48
N ASP A 149 22.38 -14.92 -19.57
CA ASP A 149 22.08 -15.40 -20.92
C ASP A 149 20.91 -14.69 -21.63
N THR A 150 19.76 -14.48 -20.98
CA THR A 150 18.56 -13.88 -21.61
C THR A 150 17.64 -13.18 -20.61
N CYS A 151 16.86 -12.20 -21.09
CA CYS A 151 15.74 -11.60 -20.36
C CYS A 151 14.46 -12.42 -20.57
N LYS A 152 13.46 -12.22 -19.70
CA LYS A 152 12.10 -12.68 -20.00
C LYS A 152 11.53 -11.90 -21.17
N SER A 153 10.67 -12.55 -21.95
CA SER A 153 9.91 -11.92 -23.03
C SER A 153 8.98 -10.82 -22.51
N GLU A 154 8.41 -11.01 -21.33
CA GLU A 154 7.50 -10.07 -20.69
C GLU A 154 7.98 -9.72 -19.28
N THR A 155 7.90 -8.44 -18.94
CA THR A 155 8.21 -7.93 -17.60
C THR A 155 6.92 -7.60 -16.88
N MET A 156 6.66 -8.28 -15.77
CA MET A 156 5.46 -8.08 -14.95
C MET A 156 5.74 -7.15 -13.77
N CYS A 157 4.85 -6.21 -13.52
CA CYS A 157 4.75 -5.45 -12.28
C CYS A 157 3.44 -5.83 -11.59
N GLY A 158 3.49 -6.83 -10.70
CA GLY A 158 2.28 -7.45 -10.17
C GLY A 158 1.53 -8.26 -11.22
N GLU A 159 0.26 -7.90 -11.44
CA GLU A 159 -0.60 -8.54 -12.44
C GLU A 159 -0.52 -7.86 -13.82
N VAL A 160 0.18 -6.72 -13.92
CA VAL A 160 0.25 -5.90 -15.13
C VAL A 160 1.52 -6.20 -15.92
N VAL A 161 1.36 -6.43 -17.23
CA VAL A 161 2.48 -6.48 -18.18
C VAL A 161 2.97 -5.05 -18.39
N VAL A 162 4.25 -4.79 -18.09
CA VAL A 162 4.85 -3.47 -18.30
C VAL A 162 5.00 -3.23 -19.81
N PRO A 163 4.49 -2.10 -20.34
CA PRO A 163 4.63 -1.78 -21.75
C PRO A 163 6.08 -1.65 -22.19
N GLU A 164 6.38 -2.07 -23.42
CA GLU A 164 7.73 -2.06 -23.98
C GLU A 164 8.33 -0.64 -24.06
N GLU A 165 7.49 0.38 -24.24
CA GLU A 165 7.90 1.78 -24.22
C GLU A 165 8.41 2.24 -22.86
N HIS A 166 8.00 1.60 -21.76
CA HIS A 166 8.46 1.92 -20.40
C HIS A 166 9.74 1.15 -20.03
N LEU A 167 10.12 0.13 -20.80
CA LEU A 167 11.24 -0.76 -20.51
C LEU A 167 12.55 -0.25 -21.10
N ASP A 168 13.65 -0.54 -20.40
CA ASP A 168 15.00 -0.38 -20.91
C ASP A 168 15.40 -1.56 -21.82
N ALA A 169 16.52 -1.42 -22.51
CA ALA A 169 17.08 -2.49 -23.32
C ALA A 169 17.45 -3.71 -22.46
N CYS A 170 17.24 -4.91 -23.00
CA CYS A 170 17.68 -6.15 -22.39
C CYS A 170 19.21 -6.20 -22.37
N ARG A 171 19.80 -6.27 -21.17
CA ARG A 171 21.24 -6.43 -20.97
C ARG A 171 21.53 -7.82 -20.45
N ILE A 172 22.45 -8.52 -21.12
CA ILE A 172 22.79 -9.91 -20.84
C ILE A 172 24.30 -10.05 -20.64
N CYS A 173 24.70 -10.93 -19.74
CA CYS A 173 26.06 -11.47 -19.65
C CYS A 173 25.98 -12.99 -19.80
N ASN A 174 27.09 -13.64 -20.15
CA ASN A 174 27.14 -15.10 -20.11
C ASN A 174 27.09 -15.61 -18.65
N LYS A 175 26.91 -16.92 -18.46
CA LYS A 175 26.92 -17.59 -17.14
C LYS A 175 28.14 -17.28 -16.26
N ALA A 176 29.27 -16.89 -16.85
CA ALA A 176 30.48 -16.54 -16.12
C ALA A 176 30.54 -15.05 -15.72
N GLY A 177 29.54 -14.24 -16.07
CA GLY A 177 29.55 -12.78 -15.85
C GLY A 177 30.46 -12.01 -16.81
N LEU A 178 30.85 -12.65 -17.92
CA LEU A 178 31.69 -12.09 -18.97
C LEU A 178 30.83 -11.75 -20.21
N ASN A 179 31.40 -10.99 -21.16
CA ASN A 179 30.74 -10.59 -22.41
C ASN A 179 29.38 -9.90 -22.21
N CYS A 180 29.30 -9.04 -21.19
CA CYS A 180 28.12 -8.23 -20.91
C CYS A 180 27.83 -7.27 -22.06
N ARG A 181 26.63 -7.34 -22.62
CA ARG A 181 26.19 -6.55 -23.77
C ARG A 181 24.67 -6.38 -23.76
N VAL A 182 24.18 -5.45 -24.58
CA VAL A 182 22.76 -5.40 -24.93
C VAL A 182 22.44 -6.57 -25.86
N GLU A 183 21.32 -7.25 -25.62
CA GLU A 183 20.86 -8.33 -26.46
C GLU A 183 20.60 -7.82 -27.90
N PRO A 184 21.07 -8.53 -28.95
CA PRO A 184 20.89 -8.08 -30.33
C PRO A 184 19.41 -7.84 -30.66
N GLY A 185 19.09 -6.67 -31.19
CA GLY A 185 17.72 -6.26 -31.52
C GLY A 185 16.92 -5.68 -30.35
N SER A 186 17.45 -5.73 -29.12
CA SER A 186 16.83 -5.06 -27.99
C SER A 186 17.17 -3.56 -28.00
N VAL A 187 16.14 -2.73 -28.08
CA VAL A 187 16.23 -1.28 -28.00
C VAL A 187 15.51 -0.79 -26.75
N PRO A 188 16.01 0.28 -26.10
CA PRO A 188 15.28 0.88 -24.99
C PRO A 188 14.03 1.58 -25.51
N GLY A 189 12.94 1.50 -24.74
CA GLY A 189 11.73 2.28 -24.97
C GLY A 189 11.95 3.77 -24.76
N SER A 190 10.92 4.57 -25.07
CA SER A 190 10.94 6.02 -24.82
C SER A 190 11.25 6.31 -23.35
N GLY A 191 10.74 5.47 -22.45
CA GLY A 191 10.73 5.67 -21.01
C GLY A 191 9.66 6.66 -20.59
N ILE A 192 9.71 7.04 -19.32
CA ILE A 192 8.71 7.89 -18.67
C ILE A 192 9.41 9.16 -18.17
N ASP A 193 8.95 10.29 -18.69
CA ASP A 193 9.42 11.62 -18.30
C ASP A 193 8.43 12.29 -17.34
N GLY A 194 8.92 13.18 -16.49
CA GLY A 194 8.08 14.03 -15.64
C GLY A 194 7.40 13.34 -14.45
N ALA A 195 7.71 12.06 -14.19
CA ALA A 195 7.22 11.33 -13.02
C ALA A 195 8.36 10.94 -12.08
N ASP A 196 8.05 10.78 -10.80
CA ASP A 196 8.99 10.25 -9.80
C ASP A 196 8.67 8.80 -9.42
N PHE A 197 7.41 8.39 -9.62
CA PHE A 197 6.90 7.05 -9.36
C PHE A 197 5.83 6.67 -10.40
N VAL A 198 5.86 5.43 -10.87
CA VAL A 198 4.91 4.88 -11.84
C VAL A 198 4.05 3.84 -11.16
N PHE A 199 2.73 3.98 -11.27
CA PHE A 199 1.79 3.14 -10.56
C PHE A 199 0.86 2.41 -11.54
N TYR A 200 1.09 1.10 -11.66
CA TYR A 200 0.34 0.20 -12.53
C TYR A 200 -0.90 -0.31 -11.81
N VAL A 201 -2.08 -0.06 -12.37
CA VAL A 201 -3.36 -0.40 -11.75
C VAL A 201 -4.07 -1.46 -12.57
N SER A 202 -4.43 -2.57 -11.93
CA SER A 202 -5.25 -3.63 -12.50
C SER A 202 -6.51 -3.88 -11.68
N ALA A 203 -7.50 -4.52 -12.31
CA ALA A 203 -8.71 -4.98 -11.65
C ALA A 203 -9.03 -6.44 -12.01
N MET A 204 -8.17 -7.37 -11.56
CA MET A 204 -8.26 -8.79 -11.89
C MET A 204 -8.74 -9.62 -10.68
N SER A 205 -9.57 -10.63 -10.95
CA SER A 205 -10.01 -11.59 -9.95
C SER A 205 -8.96 -12.70 -9.76
N THR A 206 -7.94 -12.40 -8.94
CA THR A 206 -6.83 -13.33 -8.68
C THR A 206 -7.09 -14.25 -7.49
N GLU A 207 -6.23 -15.24 -7.26
CA GLU A 207 -6.30 -16.06 -6.04
C GLU A 207 -6.20 -15.23 -4.76
N ARG A 208 -5.49 -14.09 -4.79
CA ARG A 208 -5.39 -13.19 -3.63
C ARG A 208 -6.74 -12.54 -3.33
N CYS A 209 -7.51 -12.19 -4.35
CA CYS A 209 -8.88 -11.69 -4.18
C CYS A 209 -9.83 -12.75 -3.60
N LYS A 210 -9.59 -14.04 -3.87
CA LYS A 210 -10.39 -15.14 -3.33
C LYS A 210 -10.04 -15.51 -1.88
N LYS A 211 -8.92 -14.99 -1.36
CA LYS A 211 -8.45 -15.25 0.00
C LYS A 211 -8.89 -14.11 0.92
N GLY A 212 -9.84 -14.40 1.80
CA GLY A 212 -10.35 -13.44 2.79
C GLY A 212 -11.20 -12.32 2.18
N LEU A 213 -11.33 -11.21 2.89
CA LEU A 213 -12.06 -10.00 2.47
C LEU A 213 -11.10 -8.97 1.84
N THR A 214 -10.17 -9.43 1.00
CA THR A 214 -9.15 -8.57 0.38
C THR A 214 -9.79 -7.68 -0.67
N VAL A 215 -9.84 -6.37 -0.42
CA VAL A 215 -10.41 -5.38 -1.35
C VAL A 215 -9.42 -5.02 -2.45
N ALA A 216 -8.15 -4.89 -2.08
CA ALA A 216 -7.06 -4.56 -2.96
C ALA A 216 -5.75 -5.08 -2.35
N TYR A 217 -4.71 -5.16 -3.18
CA TYR A 217 -3.35 -5.35 -2.71
C TYR A 217 -2.38 -4.60 -3.61
N ALA A 218 -1.31 -4.09 -3.02
CA ALA A 218 -0.28 -3.37 -3.74
C ALA A 218 1.11 -3.64 -3.22
N ALA A 219 2.10 -3.43 -4.08
CA ALA A 219 3.51 -3.53 -3.75
C ALA A 219 4.35 -2.74 -4.75
N HIS A 220 5.57 -2.38 -4.35
CA HIS A 220 6.58 -1.92 -5.30
C HIS A 220 7.11 -3.12 -6.09
N CYS A 221 7.39 -2.91 -7.37
CA CYS A 221 7.99 -3.91 -8.23
C CYS A 221 9.40 -3.52 -8.67
N GLN A 222 9.75 -2.23 -8.72
CA GLN A 222 11.11 -1.80 -9.04
C GLN A 222 11.62 -0.66 -8.15
N GLN A 223 12.93 -0.68 -7.88
CA GLN A 223 13.65 0.34 -7.10
C GLN A 223 14.83 0.91 -7.88
N GLU A 224 15.06 2.22 -7.73
CA GLU A 224 16.22 2.88 -8.33
C GLU A 224 17.54 2.47 -7.66
N ALA A 225 18.61 2.44 -8.43
CA ALA A 225 19.96 2.11 -7.94
C ALA A 225 20.56 3.16 -7.00
N ALA A 226 20.10 4.41 -7.06
CA ALA A 226 20.76 5.55 -6.42
C ALA A 226 20.39 5.72 -4.94
N LEU A 227 19.09 5.59 -4.62
CA LEU A 227 18.53 5.80 -3.28
C LEU A 227 17.73 4.60 -2.77
N ASP A 228 17.69 3.48 -3.51
CA ASP A 228 16.83 2.32 -3.22
C ASP A 228 15.33 2.68 -3.09
N ARG A 229 14.96 3.82 -3.67
CA ARG A 229 13.59 4.34 -3.67
C ARG A 229 12.74 3.54 -4.65
N PRO A 230 11.51 3.12 -4.28
CA PRO A 230 10.56 2.60 -5.24
C PRO A 230 10.28 3.62 -6.36
N ILE A 231 10.45 3.19 -7.61
CA ILE A 231 10.14 4.01 -8.79
C ILE A 231 8.98 3.43 -9.60
N ALA A 232 8.64 2.16 -9.38
CA ALA A 232 7.47 1.53 -9.94
C ALA A 232 6.82 0.61 -8.92
N GLY A 233 5.49 0.62 -8.90
CA GLY A 233 4.70 -0.30 -8.12
C GLY A 233 3.38 -0.60 -8.81
N HIS A 234 2.65 -1.55 -8.25
CA HIS A 234 1.37 -1.96 -8.77
C HIS A 234 0.33 -2.01 -7.67
N ALA A 235 -0.93 -1.90 -8.07
CA ALA A 235 -2.09 -2.27 -7.27
C ALA A 235 -3.06 -3.10 -8.10
N ASN A 236 -3.61 -4.15 -7.49
CA ASN A 236 -4.74 -4.87 -8.05
C ASN A 236 -5.97 -4.65 -7.17
N LEU A 237 -7.02 -4.10 -7.77
CA LEU A 237 -8.33 -3.95 -7.15
C LEU A 237 -9.17 -5.20 -7.40
N CYS A 238 -9.79 -5.77 -6.37
CA CYS A 238 -10.57 -6.99 -6.51
C CYS A 238 -12.01 -6.67 -6.99
N PRO A 239 -12.43 -7.05 -8.22
CA PRO A 239 -13.70 -6.61 -8.82
C PRO A 239 -14.96 -6.85 -7.98
N GLU A 240 -15.01 -7.98 -7.29
CA GLU A 240 -16.14 -8.42 -6.46
C GLU A 240 -16.22 -7.69 -5.11
N SER A 241 -15.10 -7.11 -4.66
CA SER A 241 -15.01 -6.43 -3.36
C SER A 241 -15.15 -4.91 -3.47
N ILE A 242 -15.23 -4.37 -4.68
CA ILE A 242 -15.47 -2.94 -4.91
C ILE A 242 -16.97 -2.67 -4.76
N SER A 243 -17.31 -1.98 -3.69
CA SER A 243 -18.68 -1.52 -3.42
C SER A 243 -18.88 -0.10 -3.92
N THR A 244 -20.00 0.14 -4.60
CA THR A 244 -20.40 1.47 -5.10
C THR A 244 -21.31 2.20 -4.10
N LYS A 245 -21.50 1.66 -2.90
CA LYS A 245 -22.32 2.29 -1.85
C LYS A 245 -21.55 3.42 -1.18
N SER A 246 -22.20 4.57 -0.99
CA SER A 246 -21.59 5.75 -0.38
C SER A 246 -21.04 5.52 1.03
N GLN A 247 -21.64 4.62 1.82
CA GLN A 247 -21.18 4.29 3.17
C GLN A 247 -19.84 3.55 3.18
N GLU A 248 -19.52 2.82 2.10
CA GLU A 248 -18.28 2.04 1.98
C GLU A 248 -17.18 2.80 1.22
N LEU A 249 -17.51 4.01 0.72
CA LEU A 249 -16.61 4.84 -0.07
C LEU A 249 -15.36 5.26 0.71
N GLU A 250 -15.55 5.77 1.93
CA GLU A 250 -14.44 6.20 2.79
C GLU A 250 -13.53 5.03 3.17
N THR A 251 -14.12 3.86 3.42
CA THR A 251 -13.38 2.64 3.70
C THR A 251 -12.56 2.20 2.48
N LEU A 252 -13.16 2.24 1.28
CA LEU A 252 -12.46 1.93 0.03
C LEU A 252 -11.31 2.91 -0.22
N LEU A 253 -11.55 4.21 -0.06
CA LEU A 253 -10.55 5.26 -0.23
C LEU A 253 -9.39 5.09 0.75
N SER A 254 -9.68 4.84 2.02
CA SER A 254 -8.68 4.53 3.05
C SER A 254 -7.86 3.29 2.69
N THR A 255 -8.52 2.24 2.20
CA THR A 255 -7.86 1.01 1.75
C THR A 255 -6.92 1.29 0.57
N VAL A 256 -7.35 2.04 -0.44
CA VAL A 256 -6.49 2.38 -1.60
C VAL A 256 -5.33 3.27 -1.18
N LYS A 257 -5.52 4.24 -0.27
CA LYS A 257 -4.42 5.03 0.31
C LYS A 257 -3.41 4.14 1.03
N HIS A 258 -3.87 3.14 1.79
CA HIS A 258 -3.03 2.15 2.47
C HIS A 258 -2.25 1.29 1.48
N GLU A 259 -2.87 0.86 0.39
CA GLU A 259 -2.19 0.09 -0.65
C GLU A 259 -1.12 0.93 -1.39
N ILE A 260 -1.42 2.19 -1.72
CA ILE A 260 -0.41 3.09 -2.30
C ILE A 260 0.79 3.27 -1.36
N LEU A 261 0.56 3.37 -0.05
CA LEU A 261 1.64 3.44 0.94
C LEU A 261 2.59 2.24 0.85
N HIS A 262 2.06 1.03 0.65
CA HIS A 262 2.87 -0.17 0.44
C HIS A 262 3.64 -0.15 -0.87
N ALA A 263 3.03 0.36 -1.95
CA ALA A 263 3.69 0.57 -3.23
C ALA A 263 4.81 1.62 -3.17
N LEU A 264 4.69 2.61 -2.29
CA LEU A 264 5.75 3.60 -2.01
C LEU A 264 6.86 3.06 -1.08
N GLY A 265 6.76 1.78 -0.68
CA GLY A 265 7.82 1.08 0.06
C GLY A 265 7.73 1.20 1.58
N PHE A 266 6.63 1.71 2.11
CA PHE A 266 6.39 1.73 3.55
C PHE A 266 5.75 0.41 3.98
N SER A 267 6.49 -0.32 4.82
CA SER A 267 6.08 -1.61 5.37
C SER A 267 6.69 -1.81 6.75
N ALA A 268 5.95 -2.47 7.65
CA ALA A 268 6.38 -2.75 9.03
C ALA A 268 7.67 -3.59 9.15
N SER A 269 8.23 -4.11 8.05
CA SER A 269 9.37 -5.03 8.03
C SER A 269 10.63 -4.51 7.32
N ARG A 270 10.74 -3.23 6.97
CA ARG A 270 11.93 -2.71 6.26
C ARG A 270 12.99 -2.16 7.22
N VAL A 271 14.02 -2.95 7.50
CA VAL A 271 15.35 -2.46 7.90
C VAL A 271 16.07 -2.00 6.61
N PRO A 272 16.68 -0.81 6.55
CA PRO A 272 17.49 -0.40 5.40
C PRO A 272 18.59 -1.44 5.15
N GLU A 273 18.68 -2.00 3.94
CA GLU A 273 19.84 -2.80 3.56
C GLU A 273 21.02 -1.85 3.39
N GLU A 274 21.94 -1.89 4.35
CA GLU A 274 23.17 -1.11 4.29
C GLU A 274 23.99 -1.54 3.07
N PRO A 275 24.60 -0.60 2.30
CA PRO A 275 25.27 -0.94 1.05
C PRO A 275 26.38 -1.96 1.30
N ARG A 276 26.21 -3.18 0.79
CA ARG A 276 27.30 -4.17 0.83
C ARG A 276 28.45 -3.66 -0.04
N PRO A 277 29.66 -3.44 0.53
CA PRO A 277 30.80 -3.04 -0.29
C PRO A 277 31.12 -4.17 -1.26
N ALA A 278 31.26 -3.81 -2.54
CA ALA A 278 31.65 -4.72 -3.59
C ALA A 278 33.07 -5.22 -3.35
N SER A 279 33.24 -6.39 -2.73
CA SER A 279 34.41 -7.24 -2.96
C SER A 279 34.19 -8.70 -2.56
N ARG A 280 34.53 -9.58 -3.50
CA ARG A 280 34.80 -11.02 -3.41
C ARG A 280 33.65 -11.97 -3.08
N LEU A 281 33.40 -12.86 -4.06
CA LEU A 281 32.87 -14.21 -3.84
C LEU A 281 33.47 -14.81 -2.55
N SER A 282 32.62 -15.25 -1.64
CA SER A 282 33.01 -16.30 -0.71
C SER A 282 31.78 -17.08 -0.25
N THR A 283 31.56 -18.22 -0.92
CA THR A 283 30.93 -19.39 -0.32
C THR A 283 31.60 -19.69 1.03
N LYS A 284 30.93 -19.42 2.15
CA LYS A 284 31.25 -20.06 3.42
C LYS A 284 29.98 -20.57 4.09
N ARG A 285 29.80 -21.88 3.92
CA ARG A 285 28.93 -22.78 4.66
C ARG A 285 29.03 -22.49 6.16
N CYS A 286 27.95 -22.04 6.78
CA CYS A 286 27.90 -21.84 8.22
C CYS A 286 27.85 -23.21 8.91
N LYS A 287 28.95 -23.63 9.54
CA LYS A 287 28.98 -24.79 10.44
C LYS A 287 28.18 -24.43 11.70
N ARG A 288 27.09 -25.17 11.97
CA ARG A 288 26.46 -25.23 13.29
C ARG A 288 27.47 -25.84 14.28
N THR A 289 28.03 -25.05 15.18
CA THR A 289 28.68 -25.56 16.38
C THR A 289 27.62 -25.76 17.45
N SER A 290 27.31 -27.01 17.77
CA SER A 290 26.57 -27.44 18.95
C SER A 290 27.34 -27.05 20.21
N GLY A 291 26.71 -26.26 21.09
CA GLY A 291 27.25 -25.93 22.40
C GLY A 291 27.27 -27.17 23.31
N ALA A 292 28.46 -27.55 23.76
CA ALA A 292 28.66 -28.57 24.79
C ALA A 292 28.40 -27.99 26.18
N SER A 293 27.65 -28.76 26.97
CA SER A 293 27.33 -28.53 28.38
C SER A 293 28.60 -28.45 29.25
N ARG A 294 28.71 -27.40 30.07
CA ARG A 294 29.73 -27.29 31.13
C ARG A 294 29.32 -28.20 32.30
N ARG A 295 30.13 -29.23 32.57
CA ARG A 295 30.11 -29.97 33.84
C ARG A 295 30.77 -29.14 34.93
N SER A 296 30.09 -29.04 36.06
CA SER A 296 30.60 -28.51 37.34
C SER A 296 31.65 -29.45 37.92
N ALA A 297 32.71 -28.87 38.46
CA ALA A 297 33.74 -29.56 39.22
C ALA A 297 33.19 -30.09 40.55
N ARG A 298 33.49 -31.35 40.84
CA ARG A 298 33.92 -31.88 42.14
C ARG A 298 34.78 -33.10 41.87
#